data_AF-A0A948BCQ1-F1
#
_entry.id   AF-A0A948BCQ1-F1
#
_cell.length_a   1.000
_cell.length_b   1.000
_cell.length_c   1.000
_cell.angle_alpha   90.00
_cell.angle_beta   90.00
_cell.angle_gamma   90.00
#
_symmetry.space_group_name_H-M   'P 1'
#
loop_
_entity.id
_entity.type
_entity.pdbx_description
1 polymer ?
#
loop_
_entity_poly.entity_id
_entity_poly.type
_entity_poly.pdbx_seq_one_letter_code
_entity_poly.pdbx_strand_id
1 'polypeptide(L)'
;MMRAFNLKSFSACILIVLTTFFLYACSGGGDDPAPVVAVPSTPTGLQITWVDDQITVSWDAVTGATSYNLYQATTTGVTKDNYASKAGGTKVSGVTSPIARTGLVAGTTYYFVVTAVNSGGESLSSSEVLTTPLAVPSNVQISWADGQVTVSWNAVSGATSYNLYQATEAGVTRDNFASKASGTMVSGVTSPTTRTGLTNGTPYYFVVTAVNSGGESLSSSQVSAAPLSAPTGFTRAAGNFQVALLWTAVTGATSYNVYYDTTAGVSKSTLNSVNVVTSPYILSSLTNGTPYYLVVTAVNSAGESDESTEIVAIPNPYGFEFVLVPAGVYTMGSPVGELGHDSFDEYEHQVTLTTPFFITATEVTQKQWQDIAMTAPSLDNAGDGFPVENITWDEAAGLLTTLNIQGWGIFRLPTEAEWEYAARAGSTTAFANGEITVTGSGAPDPVLVQIGWYGYNSGNVKKTVASAGVSNAWGIYDMHGNLAELTNDWFVSNLGTDPVLNPTGPGSGSFKAIRGGNFGDESQECRSAHRGGIVAPSTTKNGATGFRIVRDL
;
A
#
# COMPACT_ATOMS: atom_id res chain seq x y z
N MET A 1 71.51 1.47 -15.11
CA MET A 1 72.95 1.54 -15.45
C MET A 1 73.29 3.01 -15.70
N MET A 2 74.24 3.55 -14.91
CA MET A 2 75.25 4.61 -15.17
C MET A 2 74.94 5.71 -16.21
N ARG A 3 75.34 6.99 -16.10
CA ARG A 3 76.12 7.88 -15.20
C ARG A 3 75.92 9.28 -15.83
N ALA A 4 75.52 10.34 -15.14
CA ALA A 4 76.31 11.26 -14.33
C ALA A 4 77.39 12.10 -15.06
N PHE A 5 77.18 13.44 -15.00
CA PHE A 5 78.12 14.56 -14.76
C PHE A 5 78.59 15.54 -15.88
N ASN A 6 78.17 16.81 -15.64
CA ASN A 6 78.91 18.09 -15.62
C ASN A 6 79.56 18.71 -16.88
N LEU A 7 79.27 20.01 -17.09
CA LEU A 7 80.30 21.04 -17.26
C LEU A 7 79.84 22.41 -16.70
N LYS A 8 80.83 23.14 -16.16
CA LYS A 8 80.78 24.36 -15.34
C LYS A 8 80.77 25.67 -16.15
N SER A 9 80.10 26.68 -15.59
CA SER A 9 80.60 28.05 -15.25
C SER A 9 81.33 28.89 -16.29
N PHE A 10 80.83 30.12 -16.52
CA PHE A 10 81.67 31.29 -16.79
C PHE A 10 81.16 32.51 -15.99
N SER A 11 82.11 33.19 -15.38
CA SER A 11 82.02 34.40 -14.56
C SER A 11 82.65 35.56 -15.34
N ALA A 12 82.11 36.77 -15.24
CA ALA A 12 82.85 37.99 -15.55
C ALA A 12 82.26 39.19 -14.78
N CYS A 13 82.97 39.58 -13.72
CA CYS A 13 82.88 40.88 -13.06
C CYS A 13 83.58 41.97 -13.89
N ILE A 14 83.00 43.17 -13.94
CA ILE A 14 83.68 44.45 -14.27
C ILE A 14 83.15 45.47 -13.24
N LEU A 15 83.85 45.70 -12.13
CA LEU A 15 84.89 46.72 -11.91
C LEU A 15 84.38 48.16 -12.06
N ILE A 16 83.90 48.72 -10.94
CA ILE A 16 83.65 50.15 -10.74
C ILE A 16 84.93 50.79 -10.23
N VAL A 17 85.41 51.81 -10.93
CA VAL A 17 86.60 52.60 -10.58
C VAL A 17 86.23 53.59 -9.48
N LEU A 18 86.97 53.51 -8.37
CA LEU A 18 87.05 54.53 -7.32
C LEU A 18 87.91 55.69 -7.82
N THR A 19 87.43 56.92 -7.66
CA THR A 19 88.29 58.09 -7.47
C THR A 19 87.74 58.93 -6.33
N THR A 20 88.48 58.94 -5.23
CA THR A 20 88.30 59.78 -4.04
C THR A 20 88.89 61.17 -4.28
N PHE A 21 88.20 62.23 -3.83
CA PHE A 21 88.84 63.44 -3.29
C PHE A 21 87.98 64.02 -2.15
N PHE A 22 88.67 64.51 -1.13
CA PHE A 22 88.18 64.94 0.19
C PHE A 22 87.98 66.47 0.25
N LEU A 23 87.16 66.92 1.22
CA LEU A 23 86.93 68.29 1.72
C LEU A 23 86.17 69.25 0.77
N TYR A 24 85.27 70.14 1.21
CA TYR A 24 85.22 70.96 2.43
C TYR A 24 83.75 71.33 2.75
N ALA A 25 83.46 71.60 4.02
CA ALA A 25 82.18 72.10 4.49
C ALA A 25 81.80 73.45 3.87
N CYS A 26 80.52 73.61 3.51
CA CYS A 26 79.86 74.92 3.53
C CYS A 26 78.37 74.73 3.85
N SER A 27 77.95 75.34 4.95
CA SER A 27 76.59 75.45 5.42
C SER A 27 75.69 76.11 4.37
N GLY A 28 74.61 75.43 3.99
CA GLY A 28 73.55 76.01 3.16
C GLY A 28 72.25 75.26 3.44
N GLY A 29 71.42 75.84 4.31
CA GLY A 29 70.04 75.41 4.46
C GLY A 29 69.30 75.68 3.15
N GLY A 30 68.85 74.60 2.51
CA GLY A 30 67.88 74.62 1.43
C GLY A 30 66.88 73.51 1.72
N ASP A 31 65.60 73.88 1.81
CA ASP A 31 64.48 72.96 1.95
C ASP A 31 64.53 71.89 0.85
N ASP A 32 64.97 70.67 1.20
CA ASP A 32 64.74 69.50 0.36
C ASP A 32 63.25 69.14 0.52
N PRO A 33 62.41 69.21 -0.53
CA PRO A 33 61.01 68.88 -0.40
C PRO A 33 60.90 67.43 0.07
N ALA A 34 60.10 67.20 1.12
CA ALA A 34 59.83 65.87 1.65
C ALA A 34 59.53 64.89 0.50
N PRO A 35 60.05 63.65 0.53
CA PRO A 35 59.88 62.70 -0.55
C PRO A 35 58.40 62.53 -0.86
N VAL A 36 58.01 62.86 -2.10
CA VAL A 36 56.63 62.71 -2.58
C VAL A 36 56.31 61.22 -2.59
N VAL A 37 55.41 60.78 -1.71
CA VAL A 37 54.96 59.39 -1.69
C VAL A 37 54.21 59.10 -2.99
N ALA A 38 54.69 58.13 -3.77
CA ALA A 38 54.01 57.71 -5.00
C ALA A 38 52.70 56.99 -4.68
N VAL A 39 51.69 57.17 -5.54
CA VAL A 39 50.46 56.37 -5.48
C VAL A 39 50.78 54.88 -5.67
N PRO A 40 50.00 53.96 -5.06
CA PRO A 40 50.22 52.53 -5.23
C PRO A 40 49.99 52.07 -6.68
N SER A 41 50.53 50.92 -7.05
CA SER A 41 50.24 50.29 -8.35
C SER A 41 48.78 49.83 -8.44
N THR A 42 48.25 49.71 -9.66
CA THR A 42 46.91 49.17 -9.89
C THR A 42 46.77 47.75 -9.32
N PRO A 43 45.70 47.46 -8.56
CA PRO A 43 45.43 46.10 -8.09
C PRO A 43 45.19 45.11 -9.23
N THR A 44 45.66 43.87 -9.05
CA THR A 44 45.45 42.73 -9.96
C THR A 44 44.76 41.57 -9.24
N GLY A 45 44.40 40.51 -9.98
CA GLY A 45 43.83 39.30 -9.37
C GLY A 45 42.42 39.49 -8.78
N LEU A 46 41.70 40.54 -9.18
CA LEU A 46 40.33 40.77 -8.74
C LEU A 46 39.44 39.60 -9.17
N GLN A 47 38.74 39.00 -8.21
CA GLN A 47 37.85 37.86 -8.43
C GLN A 47 36.70 37.89 -7.42
N ILE A 48 35.58 37.26 -7.78
CA ILE A 48 34.38 37.17 -6.95
C ILE A 48 33.95 35.72 -6.85
N THR A 49 33.71 35.27 -5.63
CA THR A 49 32.98 34.04 -5.33
C THR A 49 31.77 34.41 -4.48
N TRP A 50 30.74 33.57 -4.44
CA TRP A 50 29.63 33.81 -3.52
C TRP A 50 29.01 32.52 -3.01
N VAL A 51 28.52 32.61 -1.79
CA VAL A 51 27.78 31.56 -1.08
C VAL A 51 26.58 32.27 -0.46
N ASP A 52 25.38 31.73 -0.71
CA ASP A 52 24.12 32.34 -0.24
C ASP A 52 23.89 33.77 -0.77
N ASP A 53 23.64 34.71 0.14
CA ASP A 53 23.41 36.12 -0.10
C ASP A 53 24.68 36.97 0.09
N GLN A 54 25.83 36.31 0.30
CA GLN A 54 27.12 36.95 0.53
C GLN A 54 28.08 36.68 -0.63
N ILE A 55 28.52 37.76 -1.27
CA ILE A 55 29.65 37.70 -2.20
C ILE A 55 30.95 38.00 -1.45
N THR A 56 32.02 37.32 -1.83
CA THR A 56 33.38 37.58 -1.38
C THR A 56 34.18 38.12 -2.56
N VAL A 57 34.65 39.36 -2.42
CA VAL A 57 35.49 40.03 -3.41
C VAL A 57 36.93 39.99 -2.93
N SER A 58 37.85 39.49 -3.75
CA SER A 58 39.27 39.36 -3.38
C SER A 58 40.19 39.81 -4.52
N TRP A 59 41.38 40.27 -4.17
CA TRP A 59 42.43 40.75 -5.08
C TRP A 59 43.82 40.56 -4.47
N ASP A 60 44.86 40.65 -5.30
CA ASP A 60 46.25 40.55 -4.87
C ASP A 60 46.68 41.75 -4.02
N ALA A 61 47.50 41.52 -2.99
CA ALA A 61 48.02 42.60 -2.15
C ALA A 61 48.96 43.52 -2.96
N VAL A 62 48.72 44.83 -2.89
CA VAL A 62 49.53 45.88 -3.50
C VAL A 62 50.55 46.42 -2.49
N THR A 63 51.85 46.29 -2.80
CA THR A 63 52.94 46.82 -1.97
C THR A 63 52.80 48.32 -1.76
N GLY A 64 52.90 48.76 -0.50
CA GLY A 64 52.81 50.18 -0.14
C GLY A 64 51.39 50.75 -0.10
N ALA A 65 50.36 49.95 -0.35
CA ALA A 65 48.98 50.32 -0.09
C ALA A 65 48.65 50.18 1.41
N THR A 66 47.99 51.19 1.99
CA THR A 66 47.49 51.16 3.37
C THR A 66 46.03 50.72 3.46
N SER A 67 45.28 50.85 2.37
CA SER A 67 43.89 50.41 2.25
C SER A 67 43.46 50.33 0.78
N TYR A 68 42.22 49.91 0.52
CA TYR A 68 41.62 49.85 -0.81
C TYR A 68 40.26 50.54 -0.86
N ASN A 69 39.82 50.93 -2.06
CA ASN A 69 38.43 51.30 -2.30
C ASN A 69 37.80 50.32 -3.29
N LEU A 70 36.63 49.78 -2.95
CA LEU A 70 35.83 48.94 -3.83
C LEU A 70 34.72 49.79 -4.46
N TYR A 71 34.65 49.77 -5.78
CA TYR A 71 33.63 50.45 -6.57
C TYR A 71 32.70 49.41 -7.18
N GLN A 72 31.40 49.69 -7.15
CA GLN A 72 30.35 48.79 -7.61
C GLN A 72 29.34 49.57 -8.47
N ALA A 73 28.80 48.94 -9.51
CA ALA A 73 27.62 49.43 -10.24
C ALA A 73 26.78 48.26 -10.77
N THR A 74 25.56 48.52 -11.25
CA THR A 74 24.72 47.53 -11.96
C THR A 74 24.83 47.64 -13.49
N THR A 75 25.75 48.47 -13.99
CA THR A 75 26.05 48.63 -15.42
C THR A 75 27.56 48.58 -15.67
N THR A 76 27.96 47.92 -16.77
CA THR A 76 29.39 47.68 -17.13
C THR A 76 30.18 48.95 -17.35
N GLY A 77 31.47 48.92 -16.99
CA GLY A 77 32.51 49.96 -17.17
C GLY A 77 32.68 50.88 -15.97
N VAL A 78 32.39 50.41 -14.75
CA VAL A 78 32.50 51.22 -13.52
C VAL A 78 33.97 51.53 -13.25
N THR A 79 34.26 52.78 -12.88
CA THR A 79 35.61 53.25 -12.51
C THR A 79 35.54 54.14 -11.27
N LYS A 80 36.71 54.47 -10.71
CA LYS A 80 36.79 55.42 -9.58
C LYS A 80 36.23 56.80 -9.89
N ASP A 81 36.17 57.19 -11.17
CA ASP A 81 35.78 58.53 -11.61
C ASP A 81 34.30 58.61 -12.02
N ASN A 82 33.68 57.48 -12.39
CA ASN A 82 32.31 57.47 -12.93
C ASN A 82 31.29 56.72 -12.07
N TYR A 83 31.70 56.04 -10.99
CA TYR A 83 30.79 55.20 -10.21
C TYR A 83 29.52 55.94 -9.76
N ALA A 84 29.63 57.19 -9.33
CA ALA A 84 28.50 57.96 -8.80
C ALA A 84 27.42 58.29 -9.85
N SER A 85 27.76 58.32 -11.15
CA SER A 85 26.81 58.57 -12.22
C SER A 85 26.21 57.28 -12.81
N LYS A 86 26.67 56.10 -12.37
CA LYS A 86 26.15 54.81 -12.80
C LYS A 86 25.00 54.32 -11.93
N ALA A 87 24.08 53.58 -12.55
CA ALA A 87 23.01 52.90 -11.84
C ALA A 87 23.60 51.93 -10.79
N GLY A 88 23.07 51.97 -9.56
CA GLY A 88 23.57 51.18 -8.45
C GLY A 88 25.01 51.49 -8.02
N GLY A 89 25.54 52.64 -8.46
CA GLY A 89 26.90 53.11 -8.21
C GLY A 89 27.20 53.32 -6.74
N THR A 90 28.14 52.57 -6.17
CA THR A 90 28.58 52.74 -4.77
C THR A 90 30.09 52.62 -4.63
N LYS A 91 30.65 53.31 -3.63
CA LYS A 91 32.05 53.22 -3.21
C LYS A 91 32.10 52.77 -1.75
N VAL A 92 32.87 51.73 -1.47
CA VAL A 92 33.21 51.30 -0.11
C VAL A 92 34.69 51.59 0.10
N SER A 93 34.99 52.51 1.02
CA SER A 93 36.36 52.98 1.24
C SER A 93 37.02 52.27 2.41
N GLY A 94 38.35 52.19 2.40
CA GLY A 94 39.12 51.68 3.55
C GLY A 94 39.02 50.16 3.75
N VAL A 95 38.80 49.40 2.68
CA VAL A 95 38.57 47.95 2.74
C VAL A 95 39.87 47.15 2.62
N THR A 96 39.82 45.87 2.98
CA THR A 96 40.92 44.89 2.83
C THR A 96 40.51 43.75 1.90
N SER A 97 41.48 43.04 1.33
CA SER A 97 41.25 41.80 0.58
C SER A 97 41.34 40.59 1.52
N PRO A 98 40.38 39.65 1.51
CA PRO A 98 39.07 39.72 0.86
C PRO A 98 38.07 40.61 1.63
N ILE A 99 37.02 41.07 0.97
CA ILE A 99 35.85 41.74 1.58
C ILE A 99 34.55 41.00 1.25
N ALA A 100 33.74 40.79 2.29
CA ALA A 100 32.38 40.29 2.14
C ALA A 100 31.39 41.44 1.84
N ARG A 101 30.43 41.18 0.94
CA ARG A 101 29.34 42.10 0.62
C ARG A 101 28.01 41.35 0.69
N THR A 102 27.04 41.94 1.38
CA THR A 102 25.66 41.44 1.52
C THR A 102 24.67 42.47 1.00
N GLY A 103 23.39 42.11 0.91
CA GLY A 103 22.33 43.02 0.47
C GLY A 103 22.30 43.29 -1.04
N LEU A 104 22.92 42.41 -1.83
CA LEU A 104 22.79 42.42 -3.29
C LEU A 104 21.46 41.79 -3.69
N VAL A 105 20.82 42.36 -4.71
CA VAL A 105 19.54 41.86 -5.23
C VAL A 105 19.81 40.67 -6.13
N ALA A 106 19.22 39.52 -5.81
CA ALA A 106 19.32 38.32 -6.63
C ALA A 106 18.84 38.57 -8.07
N GLY A 107 19.53 37.98 -9.05
CA GLY A 107 19.29 38.17 -10.48
C GLY A 107 19.80 39.50 -11.05
N THR A 108 20.35 40.39 -10.22
CA THR A 108 20.97 41.64 -10.69
C THR A 108 22.47 41.42 -10.92
N THR A 109 22.95 41.76 -12.11
CA THR A 109 24.39 41.75 -12.41
C THR A 109 25.07 42.96 -11.81
N TYR A 110 26.13 42.71 -11.05
CA TYR A 110 26.97 43.73 -10.44
C TYR A 110 28.37 43.69 -11.02
N TYR A 111 28.91 44.88 -11.30
CA TYR A 111 30.25 45.09 -11.83
C TYR A 111 31.11 45.74 -10.77
N PHE A 112 32.35 45.25 -10.61
CA PHE A 112 33.27 45.67 -9.56
C PHE A 112 34.64 46.02 -10.11
N VAL A 113 35.21 47.10 -9.58
CA VAL A 113 36.64 47.41 -9.71
C VAL A 113 37.20 47.82 -8.34
N VAL A 114 38.49 47.62 -8.14
CA VAL A 114 39.18 48.00 -6.90
C VAL A 114 40.37 48.91 -7.19
N THR A 115 40.65 49.83 -6.28
CA THR A 115 41.84 50.71 -6.29
C THR A 115 42.61 50.55 -4.98
N ALA A 116 43.92 50.82 -5.01
CA ALA A 116 44.79 50.85 -3.84
C ALA A 116 45.04 52.29 -3.39
N VAL A 117 45.11 52.51 -2.08
CA VAL A 117 45.24 53.83 -1.44
C VAL A 117 46.43 53.85 -0.50
N ASN A 118 47.23 54.92 -0.55
CA ASN A 118 48.22 55.28 0.46
C ASN A 118 48.26 56.80 0.66
N SER A 119 49.23 57.31 1.42
CA SER A 119 49.39 58.77 1.64
C SER A 119 49.74 59.56 0.38
N GLY A 120 50.23 58.90 -0.68
CA GLY A 120 50.47 59.47 -2.00
C GLY A 120 49.21 59.61 -2.87
N GLY A 121 48.11 58.95 -2.48
CA GLY A 121 46.81 59.02 -3.15
C GLY A 121 46.28 57.66 -3.61
N GLU A 122 45.39 57.70 -4.59
CA GLU A 122 44.61 56.55 -5.06
C GLU A 122 45.03 56.10 -6.47
N SER A 123 45.28 54.79 -6.64
CA SER A 123 45.72 54.18 -7.88
C SER A 123 44.67 54.27 -9.01
N LEU A 124 45.01 53.77 -10.21
CA LEU A 124 44.01 53.47 -11.24
C LEU A 124 43.12 52.28 -10.81
N SER A 125 41.94 52.17 -11.41
CA SER A 125 41.02 51.04 -11.22
C SER A 125 41.59 49.75 -11.82
N SER A 126 41.38 48.62 -11.12
CA SER A 126 41.65 47.28 -11.65
C SER A 126 40.84 46.97 -12.91
N SER A 127 41.13 45.84 -13.54
CA SER A 127 40.19 45.21 -14.49
C SER A 127 38.83 44.97 -13.81
N GLU A 128 37.76 45.18 -14.57
CA GLU A 128 36.39 44.97 -14.11
C GLU A 128 36.05 43.47 -14.05
N VAL A 129 35.38 43.06 -12.98
CA VAL A 129 34.77 41.73 -12.85
C VAL A 129 33.28 41.87 -12.58
N LEU A 130 32.52 40.82 -12.89
CA LEU A 130 31.07 40.80 -12.68
C LEU A 130 30.59 39.56 -11.94
N THR A 131 29.44 39.68 -11.27
CA THR A 131 28.70 38.54 -10.70
C THR A 131 27.19 38.80 -10.74
N THR A 132 26.42 37.73 -10.73
CA THR A 132 24.95 37.76 -10.64
C THR A 132 24.52 36.77 -9.54
N PRO A 133 24.31 37.22 -8.30
CA PRO A 133 23.82 36.36 -7.22
C PRO A 133 22.48 35.72 -7.59
N LEU A 134 22.28 34.44 -7.27
CA LEU A 134 21.07 33.71 -7.67
C LEU A 134 19.99 33.76 -6.59
N ALA A 135 18.73 33.81 -7.04
CA ALA A 135 17.60 33.68 -6.14
C ALA A 135 17.44 32.22 -5.67
N VAL A 136 16.81 32.05 -4.51
CA VAL A 136 16.41 30.71 -4.03
C VAL A 136 15.36 30.13 -4.96
N PRO A 137 15.49 28.86 -5.42
CA PRO A 137 14.44 28.19 -6.17
C PRO A 137 13.11 28.23 -5.41
N SER A 138 12.04 28.64 -6.10
CA SER A 138 10.71 28.82 -5.55
C SER A 138 9.70 27.88 -6.21
N ASN A 139 8.53 27.73 -5.58
CA ASN A 139 7.46 26.85 -6.04
C ASN A 139 7.95 25.40 -6.24
N VAL A 140 8.67 24.87 -5.26
CA VAL A 140 9.13 23.48 -5.29
C VAL A 140 7.92 22.58 -5.09
N GLN A 141 7.61 21.76 -6.09
CA GLN A 141 6.52 20.79 -6.09
C GLN A 141 7.09 19.38 -6.15
N ILE A 142 6.32 18.42 -5.63
CA ILE A 142 6.70 17.01 -5.60
C ILE A 142 5.54 16.15 -6.07
N SER A 143 5.85 15.17 -6.91
CA SER A 143 4.97 14.07 -7.27
C SER A 143 5.76 12.76 -7.20
N TRP A 144 5.07 11.63 -7.18
CA TRP A 144 5.72 10.33 -7.00
C TRP A 144 4.96 9.22 -7.72
N ALA A 145 5.68 8.12 -7.94
CA ALA A 145 5.19 6.87 -8.51
C ALA A 145 5.96 5.71 -7.86
N ASP A 146 5.72 4.47 -8.28
CA ASP A 146 6.42 3.31 -7.74
C ASP A 146 7.96 3.47 -7.83
N GLY A 147 8.61 3.51 -6.66
CA GLY A 147 10.06 3.65 -6.51
C GLY A 147 10.63 4.96 -7.04
N GLN A 148 9.78 5.98 -7.24
CA GLN A 148 10.15 7.21 -7.96
C GLN A 148 9.57 8.46 -7.31
N VAL A 149 10.37 9.53 -7.33
CA VAL A 149 9.94 10.87 -6.92
C VAL A 149 10.38 11.88 -7.98
N THR A 150 9.45 12.73 -8.43
CA THR A 150 9.72 13.83 -9.34
C THR A 150 9.61 15.15 -8.58
N VAL A 151 10.64 15.98 -8.68
CA VAL A 151 10.72 17.30 -8.07
C VAL A 151 10.75 18.34 -9.17
N SER A 152 9.94 19.39 -9.04
CA SER A 152 9.88 20.51 -9.99
C SER A 152 9.91 21.84 -9.26
N TRP A 153 10.36 22.88 -9.94
CA TRP A 153 10.51 24.25 -9.40
C TRP A 153 10.47 25.29 -10.53
N ASN A 154 10.26 26.55 -10.16
CA ASN A 154 10.33 27.68 -11.10
C ASN A 154 11.78 27.96 -11.51
N ALA A 155 11.99 28.31 -12.79
CA ALA A 155 13.31 28.68 -13.29
C ALA A 155 13.84 29.95 -12.60
N VAL A 156 15.12 29.93 -12.20
CA VAL A 156 15.85 31.04 -11.62
C VAL A 156 16.64 31.76 -12.72
N SER A 157 16.39 33.07 -12.88
CA SER A 157 17.10 33.90 -13.85
C SER A 157 18.61 33.92 -13.54
N GLY A 158 19.44 33.72 -14.57
CA GLY A 158 20.90 33.70 -14.45
C GLY A 158 21.49 32.37 -13.96
N ALA A 159 20.67 31.38 -13.61
CA ALA A 159 21.13 30.03 -13.27
C ALA A 159 21.48 29.24 -14.54
N THR A 160 22.61 28.53 -14.51
CA THR A 160 23.03 27.62 -15.59
C THR A 160 22.63 26.17 -15.33
N SER A 161 22.43 25.82 -14.06
CA SER A 161 22.02 24.49 -13.61
C SER A 161 21.46 24.54 -12.20
N TYR A 162 21.06 23.39 -11.66
CA TYR A 162 20.61 23.22 -10.29
C TYR A 162 21.31 22.02 -9.64
N ASN A 163 21.42 22.04 -8.31
CA ASN A 163 21.75 20.86 -7.52
C ASN A 163 20.49 20.41 -6.76
N LEU A 164 20.22 19.11 -6.78
CA LEU A 164 19.17 18.48 -5.97
C LEU A 164 19.82 17.71 -4.82
N TYR A 165 19.44 18.07 -3.61
CA TYR A 165 19.86 17.38 -2.39
C TYR A 165 18.73 16.49 -1.89
N GLN A 166 19.07 15.27 -1.50
CA GLN A 166 18.13 14.24 -1.08
C GLN A 166 18.63 13.57 0.19
N ALA A 167 17.75 13.26 1.13
CA ALA A 167 18.03 12.38 2.27
C ALA A 167 16.77 11.61 2.70
N THR A 168 16.93 10.57 3.53
CA THR A 168 15.80 9.88 4.20
C THR A 168 15.49 10.46 5.58
N GLU A 169 16.12 11.58 5.93
CA GLU A 169 15.95 12.28 7.20
C GLU A 169 15.57 13.74 6.95
N ALA A 170 14.59 14.24 7.71
CA ALA A 170 14.11 15.61 7.58
C ALA A 170 15.21 16.65 7.85
N GLY A 171 14.99 17.86 7.31
CA GLY A 171 15.92 18.97 7.49
C GLY A 171 17.22 18.86 6.68
N VAL A 172 17.25 18.08 5.59
CA VAL A 172 18.32 18.15 4.60
C VAL A 172 18.46 19.56 4.01
N THR A 173 19.70 20.04 3.94
CA THR A 173 20.14 21.27 3.28
C THR A 173 21.38 20.96 2.44
N ARG A 174 21.79 21.90 1.58
CA ARG A 174 23.06 21.75 0.85
C ARG A 174 24.30 21.60 1.74
N ASP A 175 24.25 22.11 2.97
CA ASP A 175 25.41 22.15 3.87
C ASP A 175 25.49 20.90 4.76
N ASN A 176 24.37 20.22 4.98
CA ASN A 176 24.28 19.09 5.91
C ASN A 176 23.96 17.74 5.26
N PHE A 177 23.63 17.69 3.95
CA PHE A 177 23.16 16.45 3.30
C PHE A 177 24.09 15.27 3.55
N ALA A 178 25.41 15.45 3.46
CA ALA A 178 26.38 14.37 3.64
C ALA A 178 26.36 13.73 5.04
N SER A 179 25.86 14.46 6.04
CA SER A 179 25.71 13.96 7.42
C SER A 179 24.35 13.31 7.69
N LYS A 180 23.38 13.48 6.77
CA LYS A 180 22.02 12.94 6.89
C LYS A 180 21.97 11.50 6.37
N ALA A 181 21.05 10.70 6.93
CA ALA A 181 20.84 9.33 6.47
C ALA A 181 20.54 9.27 4.96
N SER A 182 21.30 8.43 4.24
CA SER A 182 21.22 8.28 2.77
C SER A 182 21.34 9.60 2.00
N GLY A 183 22.06 10.57 2.57
CA GLY A 183 22.28 11.88 1.99
C GLY A 183 23.02 11.84 0.65
N THR A 184 22.42 12.39 -0.40
CA THR A 184 23.03 12.48 -1.74
C THR A 184 22.78 13.83 -2.37
N MET A 185 23.67 14.22 -3.29
CA MET A 185 23.54 15.41 -4.13
C MET A 185 23.66 15.00 -5.60
N VAL A 186 22.75 15.50 -6.44
CA VAL A 186 22.83 15.37 -7.89
C VAL A 186 23.02 16.76 -8.49
N SER A 187 24.18 16.99 -9.11
CA SER A 187 24.50 18.25 -9.76
C SER A 187 24.02 18.30 -11.21
N GLY A 188 23.75 19.49 -11.73
CA GLY A 188 23.50 19.67 -13.15
C GLY A 188 22.08 19.30 -13.59
N VAL A 189 21.13 19.24 -12.66
CA VAL A 189 19.74 18.85 -12.97
C VAL A 189 18.93 20.02 -13.54
N THR A 190 17.82 19.71 -14.20
CA THR A 190 16.83 20.67 -14.71
C THR A 190 15.46 20.41 -14.08
N SER A 191 14.58 21.40 -14.09
CA SER A 191 13.19 21.25 -13.64
C SER A 191 12.28 20.76 -14.79
N PRO A 192 11.43 19.73 -14.60
CA PRO A 192 11.41 18.79 -13.48
C PRO A 192 12.56 17.77 -13.56
N THR A 193 12.93 17.17 -12.43
CA THR A 193 13.85 16.03 -12.36
C THR A 193 13.25 14.85 -11.62
N THR A 194 13.47 13.64 -12.11
CA THR A 194 12.97 12.40 -11.49
C THR A 194 14.12 11.62 -10.86
N ARG A 195 13.88 11.12 -9.65
CA ARG A 195 14.74 10.22 -8.89
C ARG A 195 14.11 8.83 -8.90
N THR A 196 14.87 7.83 -9.32
CA THR A 196 14.43 6.45 -9.47
C THR A 196 15.20 5.52 -8.53
N GLY A 197 14.72 4.28 -8.35
CA GLY A 197 15.35 3.30 -7.47
C GLY A 197 15.19 3.62 -5.98
N LEU A 198 14.15 4.39 -5.64
CA LEU A 198 13.80 4.71 -4.26
C LEU A 198 13.02 3.55 -3.64
N THR A 199 13.12 3.39 -2.33
CA THR A 199 12.40 2.36 -1.59
C THR A 199 11.01 2.85 -1.21
N ASN A 200 9.96 2.13 -1.62
CA ASN A 200 8.60 2.48 -1.26
C ASN A 200 8.36 2.45 0.25
N GLY A 201 7.48 3.33 0.73
CA GLY A 201 7.18 3.55 2.14
C GLY A 201 8.27 4.29 2.91
N THR A 202 9.45 4.52 2.32
CA THR A 202 10.52 5.30 2.95
C THR A 202 10.32 6.79 2.64
N PRO A 203 10.29 7.68 3.64
CA PRO A 203 10.21 9.11 3.40
C PRO A 203 11.53 9.63 2.82
N TYR A 204 11.44 10.39 1.74
CA TYR A 204 12.54 11.13 1.13
C TYR A 204 12.27 12.62 1.17
N TYR A 205 13.29 13.39 1.56
CA TYR A 205 13.26 14.84 1.69
C TYR A 205 14.16 15.46 0.64
N PHE A 206 13.70 16.52 0.00
CA PHE A 206 14.38 17.17 -1.11
C PHE A 206 14.47 18.68 -0.92
N VAL A 207 15.62 19.25 -1.26
CA VAL A 207 15.82 20.69 -1.46
C VAL A 207 16.61 20.92 -2.74
N VAL A 208 16.40 22.08 -3.36
CA VAL A 208 17.04 22.47 -4.62
C VAL A 208 17.76 23.80 -4.45
N THR A 209 18.92 23.94 -5.09
CA THR A 209 19.68 25.19 -5.21
C THR A 209 19.92 25.52 -6.68
N ALA A 210 20.09 26.80 -6.99
CA ALA A 210 20.46 27.29 -8.31
C ALA A 210 21.98 27.53 -8.38
N VAL A 211 22.59 27.23 -9.52
CA VAL A 211 24.06 27.30 -9.72
C VAL A 211 24.37 28.14 -10.96
N ASN A 212 25.39 28.99 -10.87
CA ASN A 212 26.06 29.62 -12.01
C ASN A 212 27.58 29.65 -11.81
N SER A 213 28.30 30.31 -12.71
CA SER A 213 29.77 30.41 -12.63
C SER A 213 30.30 31.14 -11.39
N GLY A 214 29.48 31.95 -10.72
CA GLY A 214 29.89 32.69 -9.53
C GLY A 214 29.67 31.94 -8.20
N GLY A 215 28.75 30.96 -8.17
CA GLY A 215 28.40 30.25 -6.94
C GLY A 215 27.04 29.55 -6.96
N GLU A 216 26.58 29.22 -5.76
CA GLU A 216 25.38 28.42 -5.50
C GLU A 216 24.43 29.11 -4.50
N SER A 217 23.13 29.13 -4.81
CA SER A 217 22.10 29.79 -3.99
C SER A 217 21.88 29.09 -2.65
N LEU A 218 21.15 29.76 -1.74
CA LEU A 218 20.51 29.11 -0.60
C LEU A 218 19.60 27.96 -1.07
N SER A 219 19.38 26.99 -0.16
CA SER A 219 18.44 25.88 -0.37
C SER A 219 16.99 26.38 -0.43
N SER A 220 16.20 25.79 -1.31
CA SER A 220 14.74 25.97 -1.35
C SER A 220 14.06 25.53 -0.04
N SER A 221 12.77 25.83 0.09
CA SER A 221 11.92 25.11 1.04
C SER A 221 11.98 23.60 0.76
N GLN A 222 12.01 22.81 1.83
CA GLN A 222 12.02 21.36 1.74
C GLN A 222 10.65 20.81 1.33
N VAL A 223 10.66 19.82 0.45
CA VAL A 223 9.50 18.99 0.11
C VAL A 223 9.81 17.53 0.44
N SER A 224 8.78 16.71 0.62
CA SER A 224 8.96 15.29 0.93
C SER A 224 7.88 14.41 0.33
N ALA A 225 8.24 13.18 0.00
CA ALA A 225 7.31 12.13 -0.43
C ALA A 225 7.78 10.77 0.08
N ALA A 226 6.84 9.85 0.27
CA ALA A 226 7.11 8.44 0.51
C ALA A 226 6.37 7.64 -0.58
N PRO A 227 7.06 7.24 -1.66
CA PRO A 227 6.41 6.57 -2.79
C PRO A 227 5.79 5.25 -2.33
N LEU A 228 4.69 4.84 -2.97
CA LEU A 228 4.01 3.58 -2.72
C LEU A 228 3.95 2.77 -4.01
N SER A 229 4.10 1.44 -3.90
CA SER A 229 3.79 0.53 -5.00
C SER A 229 2.28 0.33 -5.13
N ALA A 230 1.82 -0.03 -6.32
CA ALA A 230 0.47 -0.53 -6.51
C ALA A 230 0.25 -1.82 -5.67
N PRO A 231 -0.94 -2.02 -5.07
CA PRO A 231 -1.28 -3.28 -4.41
C PRO A 231 -1.19 -4.50 -5.34
N THR A 232 -0.79 -5.66 -4.80
CA THR A 232 -0.64 -6.93 -5.55
C THR A 232 -1.09 -8.14 -4.72
N GLY A 233 -1.06 -9.33 -5.32
CA GLY A 233 -1.36 -10.59 -4.62
C GLY A 233 -2.84 -10.75 -4.27
N PHE A 234 -3.73 -10.41 -5.20
CA PHE A 234 -5.16 -10.43 -4.97
C PHE A 234 -5.71 -11.86 -4.88
N THR A 235 -6.52 -12.12 -3.85
CA THR A 235 -7.44 -13.25 -3.80
C THR A 235 -8.86 -12.75 -3.51
N ARG A 236 -9.85 -13.57 -3.88
CA ARG A 236 -11.27 -13.22 -3.77
C ARG A 236 -12.08 -14.43 -3.34
N ALA A 237 -13.06 -14.20 -2.48
CA ALA A 237 -14.05 -15.20 -2.10
C ALA A 237 -15.45 -14.63 -2.34
N ALA A 238 -16.21 -15.28 -3.24
CA ALA A 238 -17.57 -14.90 -3.56
C ALA A 238 -18.51 -15.22 -2.38
N GLY A 239 -19.37 -14.27 -2.04
CA GLY A 239 -20.46 -14.43 -1.08
C GLY A 239 -21.79 -13.95 -1.65
N ASN A 240 -22.86 -14.08 -0.88
CA ASN A 240 -24.17 -13.57 -1.25
C ASN A 240 -24.18 -12.03 -1.22
N PHE A 241 -24.42 -11.40 -2.36
CA PHE A 241 -24.39 -9.94 -2.58
C PHE A 241 -23.06 -9.26 -2.21
N GLN A 242 -21.97 -10.03 -2.10
CA GLN A 242 -20.68 -9.52 -1.67
C GLN A 242 -19.50 -10.33 -2.21
N VAL A 243 -18.31 -9.73 -2.21
CA VAL A 243 -17.04 -10.42 -2.40
C VAL A 243 -16.06 -10.00 -1.31
N ALA A 244 -15.45 -10.97 -0.63
CA ALA A 244 -14.30 -10.71 0.22
C ALA A 244 -13.04 -10.61 -0.66
N LEU A 245 -12.33 -9.50 -0.54
CA LEU A 245 -11.11 -9.15 -1.27
C LEU A 245 -9.93 -9.19 -0.29
N LEU A 246 -8.85 -9.83 -0.71
CA LEU A 246 -7.59 -9.87 0.02
C LEU A 246 -6.48 -9.44 -0.93
N TRP A 247 -5.55 -8.63 -0.45
CA TRP A 247 -4.31 -8.27 -1.17
C TRP A 247 -3.15 -8.13 -0.20
N THR A 248 -1.93 -8.16 -0.75
CA THR A 248 -0.69 -8.00 0.02
C THR A 248 -0.58 -6.58 0.53
N ALA A 249 -0.23 -6.43 1.82
CA ALA A 249 -0.04 -5.11 2.42
C ALA A 249 1.12 -4.35 1.77
N VAL A 250 0.85 -3.11 1.33
CA VAL A 250 1.84 -2.19 0.78
C VAL A 250 2.55 -1.47 1.93
N THR A 251 3.89 -1.55 1.96
CA THR A 251 4.70 -0.91 2.99
C THR A 251 4.56 0.61 2.93
N GLY A 252 4.26 1.23 4.07
CA GLY A 252 4.05 2.68 4.19
C GLY A 252 2.65 3.17 3.81
N ALA A 253 1.74 2.29 3.38
CA ALA A 253 0.34 2.62 3.19
C ALA A 253 -0.39 2.68 4.55
N THR A 254 -1.23 3.70 4.75
CA THR A 254 -2.11 3.84 5.91
C THR A 254 -3.52 3.31 5.64
N SER A 255 -3.92 3.25 4.37
CA SER A 255 -5.21 2.73 3.93
C SER A 255 -5.19 2.41 2.43
N TYR A 256 -6.32 1.93 1.90
CA TYR A 256 -6.51 1.68 0.48
C TYR A 256 -7.82 2.32 -0.01
N ASN A 257 -7.90 2.57 -1.31
CA ASN A 257 -9.16 2.85 -2.00
C ASN A 257 -9.45 1.72 -2.99
N VAL A 258 -10.71 1.32 -3.07
CA VAL A 258 -11.21 0.31 -4.01
C VAL A 258 -12.15 0.99 -4.98
N TYR A 259 -11.81 0.97 -6.26
CA TYR A 259 -12.63 1.48 -7.36
C TYR A 259 -13.24 0.29 -8.10
N TYR A 260 -14.51 0.39 -8.48
CA TYR A 260 -15.19 -0.73 -9.13
C TYR A 260 -16.31 -0.32 -10.08
N ASP A 261 -16.60 -1.17 -11.04
CA ASP A 261 -17.75 -1.02 -11.95
C ASP A 261 -18.16 -2.39 -12.49
N THR A 262 -19.32 -2.47 -13.12
CA THR A 262 -19.79 -3.63 -13.89
C THR A 262 -19.20 -3.68 -15.31
N THR A 263 -18.47 -2.64 -15.71
CA THR A 263 -17.77 -2.54 -17.00
C THR A 263 -16.25 -2.50 -16.79
N ALA A 264 -15.50 -3.19 -17.65
CA ALA A 264 -14.03 -3.19 -17.62
C ALA A 264 -13.44 -1.80 -17.94
N GLY A 265 -12.18 -1.59 -17.55
CA GLY A 265 -11.49 -0.30 -17.70
C GLY A 265 -11.67 0.63 -16.50
N VAL A 266 -11.81 0.05 -15.31
CA VAL A 266 -11.94 0.77 -14.04
C VAL A 266 -10.62 1.49 -13.74
N SER A 267 -10.75 2.73 -13.25
CA SER A 267 -9.64 3.58 -12.85
C SER A 267 -10.03 4.39 -11.60
N LYS A 268 -9.10 5.18 -11.07
CA LYS A 268 -9.35 6.15 -9.98
C LYS A 268 -10.44 7.17 -10.30
N SER A 269 -10.74 7.37 -11.58
CA SER A 269 -11.80 8.30 -12.02
C SER A 269 -13.20 7.68 -12.00
N THR A 270 -13.31 6.37 -11.72
CA THR A 270 -14.58 5.66 -11.64
C THR A 270 -15.43 6.16 -10.47
N LEU A 271 -16.74 6.30 -10.68
CA LEU A 271 -17.66 6.88 -9.69
C LEU A 271 -17.86 5.98 -8.47
N ASN A 272 -17.95 4.65 -8.65
CA ASN A 272 -18.08 3.76 -7.51
C ASN A 272 -16.71 3.51 -6.90
N SER A 273 -16.53 4.04 -5.69
CA SER A 273 -15.32 3.85 -4.90
C SER A 273 -15.66 3.69 -3.43
N VAL A 274 -14.84 2.91 -2.73
CA VAL A 274 -14.81 2.87 -1.28
C VAL A 274 -13.41 3.24 -0.83
N ASN A 275 -13.33 4.27 0.01
CA ASN A 275 -12.06 4.83 0.47
C ASN A 275 -11.78 4.43 1.91
N VAL A 276 -10.52 4.49 2.30
CA VAL A 276 -10.07 4.24 3.68
C VAL A 276 -10.41 2.82 4.16
N VAL A 277 -10.11 1.83 3.31
CA VAL A 277 -10.29 0.40 3.64
C VAL A 277 -8.96 -0.28 4.00
N THR A 278 -9.04 -1.49 4.53
CA THR A 278 -7.90 -2.36 4.87
C THR A 278 -8.06 -3.73 4.19
N SER A 279 -6.97 -4.46 3.97
CA SER A 279 -7.02 -5.87 3.56
C SER A 279 -7.07 -6.79 4.79
N PRO A 280 -7.98 -7.80 4.87
CA PRO A 280 -9.11 -8.07 3.98
C PRO A 280 -10.20 -7.00 4.01
N TYR A 281 -10.88 -6.83 2.87
CA TYR A 281 -12.05 -5.97 2.73
C TYR A 281 -13.24 -6.75 2.15
N ILE A 282 -14.44 -6.57 2.69
CA ILE A 282 -15.68 -7.15 2.12
C ILE A 282 -16.39 -6.06 1.33
N LEU A 283 -16.46 -6.23 0.01
CA LEU A 283 -17.26 -5.37 -0.86
C LEU A 283 -18.68 -5.93 -0.92
N SER A 284 -19.64 -5.23 -0.33
CA SER A 284 -21.04 -5.64 -0.19
C SER A 284 -21.99 -4.88 -1.14
N SER A 285 -23.28 -5.20 -1.05
CA SER A 285 -24.35 -4.54 -1.83
C SER A 285 -24.17 -4.68 -3.35
N LEU A 286 -23.57 -5.80 -3.77
CA LEU A 286 -23.35 -6.17 -5.16
C LEU A 286 -24.50 -7.05 -5.66
N THR A 287 -24.64 -7.17 -6.99
CA THR A 287 -25.61 -8.09 -7.59
C THR A 287 -24.96 -9.46 -7.85
N ASN A 288 -25.58 -10.54 -7.35
CA ASN A 288 -25.13 -11.91 -7.58
C ASN A 288 -25.00 -12.24 -9.07
N GLY A 289 -23.91 -12.93 -9.44
CA GLY A 289 -23.63 -13.34 -10.82
C GLY A 289 -23.22 -12.20 -11.75
N THR A 290 -23.27 -10.95 -11.29
CA THR A 290 -22.81 -9.80 -12.09
C THR A 290 -21.29 -9.65 -11.92
N PRO A 291 -20.51 -9.58 -13.01
CA PRO A 291 -19.09 -9.28 -12.92
C PRO A 291 -18.85 -7.84 -12.51
N TYR A 292 -17.98 -7.66 -11.53
CA TYR A 292 -17.43 -6.38 -11.12
C TYR A 292 -15.95 -6.37 -11.43
N TYR A 293 -15.51 -5.36 -12.15
CA TYR A 293 -14.11 -5.06 -12.42
C TYR A 293 -13.63 -4.07 -11.37
N LEU A 294 -12.41 -4.25 -10.86
CA LEU A 294 -11.89 -3.48 -9.74
C LEU A 294 -10.41 -3.18 -9.88
N VAL A 295 -10.01 -1.98 -9.43
CA VAL A 295 -8.62 -1.63 -9.13
C VAL A 295 -8.52 -1.15 -7.69
N VAL A 296 -7.39 -1.40 -7.05
CA VAL A 296 -7.11 -0.95 -5.68
C VAL A 296 -5.85 -0.11 -5.69
N THR A 297 -5.84 0.95 -4.89
CA THR A 297 -4.69 1.84 -4.71
C THR A 297 -4.31 1.89 -3.24
N ALA A 298 -3.03 2.13 -2.96
CA ALA A 298 -2.52 2.35 -1.62
C ALA A 298 -2.44 3.85 -1.32
N VAL A 299 -2.76 4.24 -0.09
CA VAL A 299 -2.83 5.66 0.33
C VAL A 299 -1.94 5.90 1.54
N ASN A 300 -1.23 7.03 1.55
CA ASN A 300 -0.58 7.59 2.74
C ASN A 300 -0.79 9.11 2.80
N SER A 301 -0.13 9.79 3.74
CA SER A 301 -0.23 11.24 3.90
C SER A 301 0.29 12.05 2.70
N ALA A 302 1.09 11.44 1.81
CA ALA A 302 1.64 12.07 0.62
C ALA A 302 0.79 11.85 -0.64
N GLY A 303 -0.25 10.99 -0.58
CA GLY A 303 -1.19 10.77 -1.68
C GLY A 303 -1.48 9.30 -1.93
N GLU A 304 -1.79 9.00 -3.19
CA GLU A 304 -2.31 7.70 -3.64
C GLU A 304 -1.41 7.07 -4.72
N SER A 305 -1.12 5.77 -4.58
CA SER A 305 -0.26 5.00 -5.48
C SER A 305 -0.85 4.84 -6.86
N ASP A 306 -0.06 4.35 -7.81
CA ASP A 306 -0.60 3.79 -9.05
C ASP A 306 -1.64 2.70 -8.78
N GLU A 307 -2.53 2.49 -9.74
CA GLU A 307 -3.59 1.48 -9.69
C GLU A 307 -3.00 0.08 -9.74
N SER A 308 -3.60 -0.87 -9.01
CA SER A 308 -3.32 -2.28 -9.23
C SER A 308 -3.70 -2.70 -10.66
N THR A 309 -3.25 -3.88 -11.07
CA THR A 309 -3.88 -4.57 -12.20
C THR A 309 -5.37 -4.72 -11.93
N GLU A 310 -6.20 -4.48 -12.96
CA GLU A 310 -7.64 -4.71 -12.87
C GLU A 310 -7.91 -6.20 -12.59
N ILE A 311 -8.77 -6.45 -11.62
CA ILE A 311 -9.28 -7.79 -11.30
C ILE A 311 -10.77 -7.85 -11.57
N VAL A 312 -11.28 -9.05 -11.83
CA VAL A 312 -12.72 -9.33 -11.87
C VAL A 312 -13.13 -10.11 -10.63
N ALA A 313 -14.21 -9.67 -10.00
CA ALA A 313 -14.88 -10.36 -8.91
C ALA A 313 -16.36 -10.52 -9.24
N ILE A 314 -16.91 -11.68 -8.93
CA ILE A 314 -18.31 -11.99 -9.20
C ILE A 314 -18.89 -12.52 -7.89
N PRO A 315 -19.90 -11.86 -7.30
CA PRO A 315 -20.61 -12.39 -6.13
C PRO A 315 -21.34 -13.67 -6.50
N ASN A 316 -21.58 -14.53 -5.51
CA ASN A 316 -22.11 -15.87 -5.72
C ASN A 316 -23.43 -15.82 -6.51
N PRO A 317 -23.50 -16.33 -7.76
CA PRO A 317 -24.68 -16.20 -8.62
C PRO A 317 -25.95 -16.82 -8.03
N TYR A 318 -25.81 -17.79 -7.13
CA TYR A 318 -26.93 -18.57 -6.60
C TYR A 318 -27.35 -18.13 -5.20
N GLY A 319 -26.69 -17.12 -4.63
CA GLY A 319 -27.06 -16.57 -3.32
C GLY A 319 -26.94 -17.57 -2.17
N PHE A 320 -26.10 -18.61 -2.29
CA PHE A 320 -25.79 -19.47 -1.15
C PHE A 320 -25.11 -18.67 -0.05
N GLU A 321 -25.63 -18.80 1.16
CA GLU A 321 -24.97 -18.36 2.38
C GLU A 321 -24.24 -19.56 2.98
N PHE A 322 -22.93 -19.41 3.18
CA PHE A 322 -22.06 -20.47 3.69
C PHE A 322 -21.60 -20.13 5.11
N VAL A 323 -21.69 -21.11 6.00
CA VAL A 323 -21.16 -21.10 7.35
C VAL A 323 -19.84 -21.86 7.37
N LEU A 324 -18.80 -21.28 7.96
CA LEU A 324 -17.54 -21.97 8.21
C LEU A 324 -17.69 -22.90 9.41
N VAL A 325 -17.59 -24.20 9.18
CA VAL A 325 -17.52 -25.22 10.22
C VAL A 325 -16.05 -25.46 10.57
N PRO A 326 -15.63 -25.23 11.84
CA PRO A 326 -14.23 -25.39 12.23
C PRO A 326 -13.83 -26.86 12.28
N ALA A 327 -12.57 -27.16 11.93
CA ALA A 327 -11.97 -28.47 12.23
C ALA A 327 -12.10 -28.79 13.73
N GLY A 328 -12.30 -30.07 14.08
CA GLY A 328 -12.48 -30.46 15.46
C GLY A 328 -12.77 -31.95 15.65
N VAL A 329 -13.08 -32.30 16.90
CA VAL A 329 -13.39 -33.66 17.32
C VAL A 329 -14.73 -33.65 18.03
N TYR A 330 -15.59 -34.63 17.74
CA TYR A 330 -16.87 -34.80 18.44
C TYR A 330 -17.24 -36.28 18.57
N THR A 331 -18.21 -36.55 19.45
CA THR A 331 -18.86 -37.86 19.54
C THR A 331 -20.02 -37.92 18.57
N MET A 332 -19.92 -38.80 17.57
CA MET A 332 -21.01 -39.13 16.65
C MET A 332 -21.86 -40.27 17.25
N GLY A 333 -23.18 -40.23 17.05
CA GLY A 333 -24.13 -41.16 17.66
C GLY A 333 -24.82 -40.57 18.89
N SER A 334 -25.58 -41.36 19.63
CA SER A 334 -26.30 -40.91 20.84
C SER A 334 -26.10 -41.88 22.01
N PRO A 335 -26.10 -41.37 23.25
CA PRO A 335 -25.99 -42.24 24.41
C PRO A 335 -27.26 -43.09 24.56
N VAL A 336 -27.10 -44.33 25.04
CA VAL A 336 -28.20 -45.31 25.22
C VAL A 336 -29.37 -44.77 26.07
N GLY A 337 -29.11 -43.78 26.93
CA GLY A 337 -30.13 -43.14 27.77
C GLY A 337 -30.84 -41.94 27.14
N GLU A 338 -30.45 -41.50 25.95
CA GLU A 338 -31.12 -40.40 25.24
C GLU A 338 -32.55 -40.84 24.86
N LEU A 339 -33.54 -40.01 25.17
CA LEU A 339 -34.93 -40.32 24.87
C LEU A 339 -35.11 -40.38 23.34
N GLY A 340 -35.68 -41.48 22.84
CA GLY A 340 -35.86 -41.70 21.40
C GLY A 340 -34.62 -42.27 20.69
N HIS A 341 -33.55 -42.63 21.41
CA HIS A 341 -32.37 -43.34 20.91
C HIS A 341 -32.74 -44.60 20.10
N ASP A 342 -32.13 -44.75 18.92
CA ASP A 342 -32.19 -45.99 18.15
C ASP A 342 -30.97 -46.88 18.44
N SER A 343 -31.24 -48.01 19.10
CA SER A 343 -30.22 -49.00 19.46
C SER A 343 -29.60 -49.75 18.28
N PHE A 344 -30.14 -49.61 17.07
CA PHE A 344 -29.65 -50.35 15.91
C PHE A 344 -28.45 -49.70 15.25
N ASP A 345 -28.37 -48.37 15.21
CA ASP A 345 -27.40 -47.69 14.34
C ASP A 345 -26.81 -46.36 14.88
N GLU A 346 -27.13 -45.95 16.12
CA GLU A 346 -26.66 -44.69 16.74
C GLU A 346 -25.49 -44.86 17.73
N TYR A 347 -24.57 -45.81 17.50
CA TYR A 347 -23.46 -46.08 18.42
C TYR A 347 -22.48 -44.90 18.56
N GLU A 348 -22.16 -44.55 19.81
CA GLU A 348 -21.20 -43.49 20.12
C GLU A 348 -19.77 -43.86 19.70
N HIS A 349 -19.14 -42.98 18.92
CA HIS A 349 -17.73 -43.07 18.54
C HIS A 349 -17.11 -41.70 18.27
N GLN A 350 -15.78 -41.59 18.37
CA GLN A 350 -15.08 -40.33 18.13
C GLN A 350 -14.85 -40.11 16.63
N VAL A 351 -15.21 -38.94 16.13
CA VAL A 351 -14.85 -38.48 14.79
C VAL A 351 -13.93 -37.28 14.90
N THR A 352 -12.81 -37.32 14.17
CA THR A 352 -11.92 -36.16 13.98
C THR A 352 -12.06 -35.63 12.55
N LEU A 353 -12.44 -34.36 12.42
CA LEU A 353 -12.43 -33.59 11.17
C LEU A 353 -11.23 -32.64 11.18
N THR A 354 -10.25 -32.88 10.30
CA THR A 354 -8.96 -32.16 10.36
C THR A 354 -8.94 -30.84 9.62
N THR A 355 -9.91 -30.64 8.72
CA THR A 355 -9.95 -29.48 7.82
C THR A 355 -11.28 -28.77 8.03
N PRO A 356 -11.29 -27.44 8.21
CA PRO A 356 -12.53 -26.69 8.20
C PRO A 356 -13.19 -26.80 6.82
N PHE A 357 -14.50 -26.65 6.77
CA PHE A 357 -15.26 -26.64 5.52
C PHE A 357 -16.40 -25.64 5.60
N PHE A 358 -16.90 -25.20 4.46
CA PHE A 358 -18.11 -24.41 4.40
C PHE A 358 -19.33 -25.32 4.22
N ILE A 359 -20.43 -25.04 4.89
CA ILE A 359 -21.73 -25.68 4.64
C ILE A 359 -22.80 -24.62 4.43
N THR A 360 -23.79 -24.86 3.58
CA THR A 360 -24.88 -23.89 3.41
C THR A 360 -25.67 -23.72 4.71
N ALA A 361 -25.97 -22.46 5.06
CA ALA A 361 -26.68 -22.09 6.27
C ALA A 361 -28.09 -22.71 6.33
N THR A 362 -28.68 -22.96 5.16
CA THR A 362 -29.98 -23.60 4.99
C THR A 362 -29.87 -24.82 4.06
N GLU A 363 -30.96 -25.58 3.97
CA GLU A 363 -31.21 -26.48 2.84
C GLU A 363 -31.14 -25.70 1.51
N VAL A 364 -30.80 -26.38 0.42
CA VAL A 364 -30.85 -25.80 -0.93
C VAL A 364 -32.29 -25.47 -1.28
N THR A 365 -32.55 -24.25 -1.76
CA THR A 365 -33.92 -23.84 -2.10
C THR A 365 -34.34 -24.26 -3.51
N GLN A 366 -35.65 -24.29 -3.76
CA GLN A 366 -36.21 -24.53 -5.09
C GLN A 366 -35.69 -23.49 -6.11
N LYS A 367 -35.53 -22.23 -5.70
CA LYS A 367 -34.92 -21.19 -6.57
C LYS A 367 -33.46 -21.50 -6.88
N GLN A 368 -32.65 -21.82 -5.87
CA GLN A 368 -31.25 -22.16 -6.06
C GLN A 368 -31.08 -23.35 -7.00
N TRP A 369 -31.90 -24.38 -6.83
CA TRP A 369 -31.94 -25.50 -7.77
C TRP A 369 -32.26 -25.05 -9.20
N GLN A 370 -33.36 -24.31 -9.39
CA GLN A 370 -33.81 -23.87 -10.72
C GLN A 370 -32.73 -23.02 -11.43
N ASP A 371 -32.07 -22.13 -10.69
CA ASP A 371 -31.02 -21.26 -11.22
C ASP A 371 -29.76 -22.07 -11.66
N ILE A 372 -29.50 -23.23 -11.07
CA ILE A 372 -28.32 -24.07 -11.38
C ILE A 372 -28.64 -25.17 -12.39
N ALA A 373 -29.65 -26.00 -12.09
CA ALA A 373 -30.00 -27.19 -12.85
C ALA A 373 -30.89 -26.89 -14.07
N MET A 374 -31.37 -25.63 -14.22
CA MET A 374 -32.24 -25.18 -15.31
C MET A 374 -33.50 -26.05 -15.51
N THR A 375 -33.95 -26.72 -14.45
CA THR A 375 -35.07 -27.67 -14.45
C THR A 375 -35.87 -27.51 -13.17
N ALA A 376 -37.17 -27.85 -13.23
CA ALA A 376 -38.03 -27.88 -12.05
C ALA A 376 -37.87 -29.23 -11.33
N PRO A 377 -37.41 -29.25 -10.07
CA PRO A 377 -37.23 -30.48 -9.28
C PRO A 377 -38.50 -30.90 -8.53
N SER A 378 -39.34 -29.93 -8.17
CA SER A 378 -40.33 -30.05 -7.12
C SER A 378 -41.68 -30.57 -7.58
N LEU A 379 -42.40 -31.25 -6.69
CA LEU A 379 -43.77 -31.71 -6.94
C LEU A 379 -44.76 -30.55 -6.98
N ASP A 380 -44.47 -29.52 -6.20
CA ASP A 380 -45.17 -28.25 -6.13
C ASP A 380 -44.14 -27.12 -6.30
N ASN A 381 -44.37 -26.19 -7.22
CA ASN A 381 -43.59 -24.96 -7.30
C ASN A 381 -44.00 -24.06 -6.11
N ALA A 382 -43.67 -24.51 -4.89
CA ALA A 382 -44.13 -23.97 -3.61
C ALA A 382 -43.62 -22.54 -3.40
N GLY A 383 -42.47 -22.21 -4.01
CA GLY A 383 -41.93 -20.86 -4.11
C GLY A 383 -40.44 -20.81 -3.81
N ASP A 384 -39.81 -19.69 -4.16
CA ASP A 384 -38.35 -19.52 -4.21
C ASP A 384 -37.61 -19.86 -2.89
N GLY A 385 -38.26 -19.62 -1.74
CA GLY A 385 -37.67 -19.84 -0.42
C GLY A 385 -37.93 -21.22 0.19
N PHE A 386 -38.68 -22.10 -0.48
CA PHE A 386 -38.89 -23.47 0.00
C PHE A 386 -37.68 -24.35 -0.33
N PRO A 387 -37.34 -25.32 0.53
CA PRO A 387 -36.27 -26.26 0.24
C PRO A 387 -36.65 -27.16 -0.94
N VAL A 388 -35.64 -27.50 -1.76
CA VAL A 388 -35.80 -28.40 -2.90
C VAL A 388 -35.92 -29.85 -2.43
N GLU A 389 -36.83 -30.56 -3.07
CA GLU A 389 -37.21 -31.92 -2.73
C GLU A 389 -37.56 -32.71 -4.00
N ASN A 390 -37.95 -33.98 -3.85
CA ASN A 390 -38.35 -34.84 -4.97
C ASN A 390 -37.26 -35.01 -6.04
N ILE A 391 -36.03 -34.99 -5.57
CA ILE A 391 -34.82 -35.28 -6.33
C ILE A 391 -34.21 -36.60 -5.86
N THR A 392 -33.48 -37.23 -6.75
CA THR A 392 -32.61 -38.36 -6.45
C THR A 392 -31.26 -37.87 -5.93
N TRP A 393 -30.51 -38.75 -5.28
CA TRP A 393 -29.14 -38.46 -4.89
C TRP A 393 -28.25 -38.14 -6.10
N ASP A 394 -28.41 -38.89 -7.20
CA ASP A 394 -27.65 -38.67 -8.43
C ASP A 394 -27.95 -37.31 -9.07
N GLU A 395 -29.20 -36.83 -9.00
CA GLU A 395 -29.56 -35.49 -9.47
C GLU A 395 -28.91 -34.40 -8.60
N ALA A 396 -28.88 -34.56 -7.27
CA ALA A 396 -28.15 -33.64 -6.38
C ALA A 396 -26.64 -33.64 -6.68
N ALA A 397 -26.03 -34.81 -6.87
CA ALA A 397 -24.62 -34.94 -7.26
C ALA A 397 -24.34 -34.32 -8.65
N GLY A 398 -25.28 -34.42 -9.59
CA GLY A 398 -25.21 -33.76 -10.90
C GLY A 398 -25.24 -32.23 -10.80
N LEU A 399 -26.07 -31.68 -9.91
CA LEU A 399 -26.08 -30.24 -9.62
C LEU A 399 -24.73 -29.78 -9.07
N LEU A 400 -24.16 -30.52 -8.12
CA LEU A 400 -22.84 -30.22 -7.54
C LEU A 400 -21.72 -30.30 -8.60
N THR A 401 -21.81 -31.26 -9.51
CA THR A 401 -20.89 -31.37 -10.66
C THR A 401 -20.98 -30.13 -11.55
N THR A 402 -22.19 -29.60 -11.78
CA THR A 402 -22.38 -28.36 -12.54
C THR A 402 -21.70 -27.17 -11.85
N LEU A 403 -21.88 -27.02 -10.53
CA LEU A 403 -21.21 -25.97 -9.75
C LEU A 403 -19.69 -26.08 -9.81
N ASN A 404 -19.15 -27.31 -9.74
CA ASN A 404 -17.72 -27.58 -9.82
C ASN A 404 -17.14 -27.20 -11.20
N ILE A 405 -17.84 -27.52 -12.28
CA ILE A 405 -17.42 -27.16 -13.66
C ILE A 405 -17.37 -25.65 -13.86
N GLN A 406 -18.27 -24.91 -13.20
CA GLN A 406 -18.28 -23.45 -13.26
C GLN A 406 -17.13 -22.78 -12.47
N GLY A 407 -16.40 -23.54 -11.64
CA GLY A 407 -15.20 -23.06 -10.96
C GLY A 407 -15.44 -22.18 -9.72
N TRP A 408 -16.64 -22.24 -9.12
CA TRP A 408 -16.97 -21.47 -7.90
C TRP A 408 -16.44 -22.07 -6.59
N GLY A 409 -15.82 -23.26 -6.67
CA GLY A 409 -15.34 -24.03 -5.52
C GLY A 409 -15.38 -25.53 -5.80
N ILE A 410 -15.05 -26.31 -4.77
CA ILE A 410 -15.25 -27.76 -4.76
C ILE A 410 -16.47 -28.04 -3.87
N PHE A 411 -17.60 -28.31 -4.51
CA PHE A 411 -18.89 -28.57 -3.91
C PHE A 411 -19.19 -30.06 -3.89
N ARG A 412 -19.77 -30.51 -2.78
CA ARG A 412 -20.17 -31.90 -2.53
C ARG A 412 -21.33 -31.96 -1.55
N LEU A 413 -21.96 -33.13 -1.43
CA LEU A 413 -22.83 -33.41 -0.29
C LEU A 413 -21.97 -33.56 0.97
N PRO A 414 -22.48 -33.20 2.16
CA PRO A 414 -21.79 -33.48 3.41
C PRO A 414 -21.62 -35.00 3.56
N THR A 415 -20.51 -35.42 4.17
CA THR A 415 -20.47 -36.75 4.77
C THR A 415 -21.47 -36.83 5.91
N GLU A 416 -21.89 -38.03 6.28
CA GLU A 416 -22.81 -38.22 7.41
C GLU A 416 -22.23 -37.64 8.71
N ALA A 417 -20.91 -37.78 8.89
CA ALA A 417 -20.21 -37.24 10.04
C ALA A 417 -20.12 -35.70 10.01
N GLU A 418 -19.81 -35.09 8.85
CA GLU A 418 -19.85 -33.63 8.73
C GLU A 418 -21.25 -33.07 8.97
N TRP A 419 -22.29 -33.77 8.51
CA TRP A 419 -23.67 -33.37 8.72
C TRP A 419 -24.02 -33.37 10.22
N GLU A 420 -23.72 -34.45 10.95
CA GLU A 420 -24.02 -34.52 12.38
C GLU A 420 -23.19 -33.52 13.18
N TYR A 421 -21.92 -33.34 12.85
CA TYR A 421 -21.07 -32.35 13.49
C TYR A 421 -21.61 -30.93 13.31
N ALA A 422 -22.05 -30.61 12.08
CA ALA A 422 -22.71 -29.35 11.76
C ALA A 422 -24.05 -29.20 12.47
N ALA A 423 -24.84 -30.28 12.61
CA ALA A 423 -26.12 -30.27 13.31
C ALA A 423 -25.92 -29.91 14.78
N ARG A 424 -24.98 -30.61 15.42
CA ARG A 424 -24.62 -30.44 16.83
C ARG A 424 -24.05 -29.06 17.13
N ALA A 425 -23.21 -28.51 16.25
CA ALA A 425 -22.51 -27.24 16.45
C ALA A 425 -21.86 -27.11 17.85
N GLY A 426 -21.26 -28.21 18.33
CA GLY A 426 -20.64 -28.33 19.65
C GLY A 426 -21.55 -28.85 20.77
N SER A 427 -22.86 -29.02 20.52
CA SER A 427 -23.78 -29.64 21.48
C SER A 427 -23.61 -31.17 21.56
N THR A 428 -23.78 -31.72 22.77
CA THR A 428 -23.83 -33.16 23.03
C THR A 428 -25.25 -33.68 23.24
N THR A 429 -26.26 -32.81 23.16
CA THR A 429 -27.67 -33.16 23.43
C THR A 429 -28.38 -33.67 22.17
N ALA A 430 -29.63 -34.12 22.33
CA ALA A 430 -30.46 -34.64 21.24
C ALA A 430 -30.65 -33.61 20.11
N PHE A 431 -30.97 -32.36 20.44
CA PHE A 431 -31.07 -31.23 19.50
C PHE A 431 -29.96 -30.22 19.75
N ALA A 432 -29.61 -29.37 18.76
CA ALA A 432 -28.55 -28.37 18.94
C ALA A 432 -28.81 -27.37 20.07
N ASN A 433 -30.08 -27.17 20.46
CA ASN A 433 -30.50 -26.24 21.50
C ASN A 433 -30.92 -26.92 22.83
N GLY A 434 -30.80 -28.24 22.95
CA GLY A 434 -31.07 -28.95 24.21
C GLY A 434 -31.50 -30.40 24.06
N GLU A 435 -31.90 -30.98 25.19
CA GLU A 435 -32.37 -32.37 25.27
C GLU A 435 -33.79 -32.52 24.74
N ILE A 436 -34.07 -33.69 24.17
CA ILE A 436 -35.43 -34.11 23.86
C ILE A 436 -36.16 -34.53 25.14
N THR A 437 -37.42 -34.13 25.24
CA THR A 437 -38.27 -34.39 26.42
C THR A 437 -39.60 -35.05 26.05
N VAL A 438 -40.00 -34.99 24.78
CA VAL A 438 -41.22 -35.59 24.25
C VAL A 438 -40.91 -36.30 22.94
N THR A 439 -41.36 -37.55 22.78
CA THR A 439 -41.34 -38.31 21.51
C THR A 439 -42.71 -38.26 20.83
N GLY A 440 -42.74 -38.46 19.52
CA GLY A 440 -43.97 -38.46 18.72
C GLY A 440 -44.41 -37.07 18.26
N SER A 441 -45.56 -37.04 17.58
CA SER A 441 -46.18 -35.81 17.05
C SER A 441 -47.48 -35.41 17.76
N GLY A 442 -47.80 -36.05 18.89
CA GLY A 442 -49.05 -35.82 19.64
C GLY A 442 -48.99 -34.63 20.61
N ALA A 443 -47.79 -34.18 20.99
CA ALA A 443 -47.54 -33.08 21.90
C ALA A 443 -46.26 -32.33 21.50
N PRO A 444 -46.12 -31.04 21.83
CA PRO A 444 -44.93 -30.29 21.50
C PRO A 444 -43.76 -30.76 22.35
N ASP A 445 -42.65 -31.12 21.71
CA ASP A 445 -41.36 -31.02 22.38
C ASP A 445 -40.98 -29.53 22.52
N PRO A 446 -40.79 -29.00 23.75
CA PRO A 446 -40.54 -27.59 24.02
C PRO A 446 -39.17 -27.11 23.51
N VAL A 447 -38.25 -28.01 23.20
CA VAL A 447 -36.90 -27.69 22.69
C VAL A 447 -36.94 -27.68 21.16
N LEU A 448 -37.47 -28.72 20.53
CA LEU A 448 -37.53 -28.85 19.07
C LEU A 448 -38.40 -27.77 18.42
N VAL A 449 -39.53 -27.40 19.03
CA VAL A 449 -40.48 -26.41 18.47
C VAL A 449 -39.85 -25.03 18.25
N GLN A 450 -38.72 -24.74 18.90
CA GLN A 450 -38.02 -23.46 18.78
C GLN A 450 -37.14 -23.38 17.54
N ILE A 451 -36.68 -24.53 17.01
CA ILE A 451 -35.63 -24.56 15.97
C ILE A 451 -36.00 -25.36 14.73
N GLY A 452 -37.13 -26.08 14.74
CA GLY A 452 -37.45 -27.07 13.71
C GLY A 452 -38.93 -27.18 13.38
N TRP A 453 -39.20 -27.62 12.15
CA TRP A 453 -40.53 -27.95 11.65
C TRP A 453 -40.68 -29.46 11.52
N TYR A 454 -41.54 -30.07 12.33
CA TYR A 454 -41.76 -31.52 12.38
C TYR A 454 -43.26 -31.82 12.48
N GLY A 455 -43.65 -33.08 12.55
CA GLY A 455 -45.03 -33.55 12.44
C GLY A 455 -46.02 -32.86 13.40
N TYR A 456 -45.55 -32.34 14.54
CA TYR A 456 -46.39 -31.58 15.47
C TYR A 456 -46.73 -30.15 14.99
N ASN A 457 -45.73 -29.36 14.56
CA ASN A 457 -45.90 -27.91 14.32
C ASN A 457 -45.90 -27.50 12.84
N SER A 458 -45.53 -28.39 11.92
CA SER A 458 -45.44 -28.05 10.50
C SER A 458 -46.81 -28.01 9.81
N GLY A 459 -47.80 -28.75 10.33
CA GLY A 459 -49.06 -29.03 9.62
C GLY A 459 -48.90 -30.06 8.49
N ASN A 460 -47.89 -30.93 8.60
CA ASN A 460 -47.48 -31.92 7.58
C ASN A 460 -47.16 -31.28 6.22
N VAL A 461 -46.54 -30.09 6.25
CA VAL A 461 -46.06 -29.39 5.06
C VAL A 461 -44.70 -28.77 5.33
N LYS A 462 -43.80 -28.85 4.34
CA LYS A 462 -42.52 -28.12 4.35
C LYS A 462 -42.74 -26.61 4.52
N LYS A 463 -41.75 -25.93 5.05
CA LYS A 463 -41.73 -24.47 5.25
C LYS A 463 -40.62 -23.85 4.44
N THR A 464 -40.69 -22.52 4.26
CA THR A 464 -39.54 -21.79 3.72
C THR A 464 -38.35 -21.96 4.67
N VAL A 465 -37.15 -22.08 4.10
CA VAL A 465 -35.93 -22.27 4.88
C VAL A 465 -35.76 -21.16 5.92
N ALA A 466 -35.17 -21.49 7.06
CA ALA A 466 -34.91 -20.63 8.22
C ALA A 466 -36.17 -19.98 8.84
N SER A 467 -37.38 -20.41 8.50
CA SER A 467 -38.62 -19.79 8.99
C SER A 467 -38.94 -20.04 10.46
N ALA A 468 -38.30 -21.04 11.10
CA ALA A 468 -38.31 -21.16 12.56
C ALA A 468 -37.59 -19.97 13.24
N GLY A 469 -36.68 -19.31 12.52
CA GLY A 469 -36.02 -18.08 12.95
C GLY A 469 -34.87 -18.29 13.94
N VAL A 470 -34.52 -19.54 14.27
CA VAL A 470 -33.46 -19.87 15.23
C VAL A 470 -32.51 -20.89 14.60
N SER A 471 -31.22 -20.55 14.54
CA SER A 471 -30.14 -21.43 14.10
C SER A 471 -29.46 -22.11 15.29
N ASN A 472 -28.62 -23.10 15.01
CA ASN A 472 -27.68 -23.61 16.00
C ASN A 472 -26.53 -22.63 16.29
N ALA A 473 -25.62 -23.01 17.18
CA ALA A 473 -24.52 -22.14 17.65
C ALA A 473 -23.55 -21.67 16.54
N TRP A 474 -23.58 -22.29 15.35
CA TRP A 474 -22.76 -21.87 14.20
C TRP A 474 -23.55 -21.09 13.15
N GLY A 475 -24.85 -20.85 13.34
CA GLY A 475 -25.66 -20.11 12.38
C GLY A 475 -26.28 -20.98 11.29
N ILE A 476 -26.42 -22.29 11.52
CA ILE A 476 -27.03 -23.24 10.58
C ILE A 476 -28.48 -23.49 11.01
N TYR A 477 -29.41 -23.37 10.07
CA TYR A 477 -30.86 -23.53 10.25
C TYR A 477 -31.34 -24.88 9.73
N ASP A 478 -32.54 -25.28 10.21
CA ASP A 478 -33.30 -26.43 9.73
C ASP A 478 -32.53 -27.77 9.84
N MET A 479 -31.55 -27.88 10.76
CA MET A 479 -30.83 -29.14 11.02
C MET A 479 -31.70 -30.18 11.77
N HIS A 480 -32.90 -29.80 12.21
CA HIS A 480 -33.79 -30.59 13.06
C HIS A 480 -35.24 -30.53 12.55
N GLY A 481 -35.49 -31.00 11.33
CA GLY A 481 -36.79 -30.98 10.66
C GLY A 481 -36.78 -30.21 9.34
N ASN A 482 -37.96 -29.82 8.86
CA ASN A 482 -38.23 -29.33 7.51
C ASN A 482 -38.07 -30.42 6.45
N LEU A 483 -36.90 -30.64 5.84
CA LEU A 483 -36.63 -31.82 5.03
C LEU A 483 -35.51 -32.66 5.64
N ALA A 484 -35.65 -33.98 5.51
CA ALA A 484 -34.51 -34.85 5.71
C ALA A 484 -33.50 -34.62 4.58
N GLU A 485 -32.22 -34.80 4.84
CA GLU A 485 -31.18 -34.34 3.91
C GLU A 485 -30.25 -35.44 3.44
N LEU A 486 -29.99 -35.45 2.12
CA LEU A 486 -29.03 -36.34 1.49
C LEU A 486 -27.61 -36.12 2.02
N THR A 487 -26.93 -37.22 2.37
CA THR A 487 -25.50 -37.24 2.68
C THR A 487 -24.72 -38.03 1.62
N ASN A 488 -23.40 -37.88 1.58
CA ASN A 488 -22.55 -38.55 0.60
C ASN A 488 -22.38 -40.06 0.89
N ASP A 489 -22.53 -40.47 2.14
CA ASP A 489 -22.17 -41.81 2.62
C ASP A 489 -23.12 -42.88 2.13
N TRP A 490 -22.57 -44.05 1.82
CA TRP A 490 -23.37 -45.27 1.70
C TRP A 490 -23.85 -45.70 3.08
N PHE A 491 -25.13 -45.97 3.25
CA PHE A 491 -25.70 -46.39 4.52
C PHE A 491 -25.14 -47.75 4.93
N VAL A 492 -24.74 -47.83 6.20
CA VAL A 492 -24.47 -49.06 6.92
C VAL A 492 -25.13 -48.98 8.29
N SER A 493 -25.69 -50.12 8.71
CA SER A 493 -26.41 -50.24 9.98
C SER A 493 -25.48 -50.16 11.20
N ASN A 494 -24.16 -50.25 11.01
CA ASN A 494 -23.21 -50.14 12.11
C ASN A 494 -21.96 -49.39 11.65
N LEU A 495 -21.75 -48.19 12.19
CA LEU A 495 -20.56 -47.37 11.94
C LEU A 495 -19.34 -47.83 12.76
N GLY A 496 -19.54 -48.73 13.72
CA GLY A 496 -18.53 -49.14 14.70
C GLY A 496 -18.42 -48.16 15.86
N THR A 497 -17.55 -48.51 16.81
CA THR A 497 -17.26 -47.72 18.02
C THR A 497 -15.86 -47.13 18.02
N ASP A 498 -15.04 -47.49 17.03
CA ASP A 498 -13.64 -47.10 16.97
C ASP A 498 -13.51 -45.62 16.53
N PRO A 499 -12.53 -44.87 17.04
CA PRO A 499 -12.26 -43.52 16.57
C PRO A 499 -11.91 -43.50 15.07
N VAL A 500 -12.48 -42.55 14.33
CA VAL A 500 -12.26 -42.38 12.88
C VAL A 500 -11.78 -40.97 12.53
N LEU A 501 -11.05 -40.87 11.43
CA LEU A 501 -10.45 -39.62 10.92
C LEU A 501 -11.05 -39.30 9.55
N ASN A 502 -11.71 -38.15 9.42
CA ASN A 502 -12.39 -37.70 8.19
C ASN A 502 -13.19 -38.81 7.49
N PRO A 503 -14.11 -39.50 8.18
CA PRO A 503 -14.83 -40.63 7.61
C PRO A 503 -15.69 -40.19 6.41
N THR A 504 -15.69 -40.98 5.34
CA THR A 504 -16.51 -40.76 4.13
C THR A 504 -17.49 -41.92 3.89
N GLY A 505 -17.72 -42.74 4.92
CA GLY A 505 -18.53 -43.94 4.84
C GLY A 505 -17.86 -45.08 4.05
N PRO A 506 -18.59 -46.17 3.78
CA PRO A 506 -18.12 -47.29 2.99
C PRO A 506 -17.90 -46.89 1.53
N GLY A 507 -17.01 -47.60 0.81
CA GLY A 507 -16.76 -47.33 -0.62
C GLY A 507 -17.91 -47.68 -1.57
N SER A 508 -18.87 -48.49 -1.13
CA SER A 508 -20.03 -48.94 -1.93
C SER A 508 -21.20 -49.35 -1.04
N GLY A 509 -22.42 -49.29 -1.56
CA GLY A 509 -23.62 -49.76 -0.87
C GLY A 509 -24.84 -49.79 -1.79
N SER A 510 -26.01 -50.08 -1.22
CA SER A 510 -27.28 -50.08 -1.95
C SER A 510 -28.09 -48.80 -1.77
N PHE A 511 -27.89 -48.13 -0.64
CA PHE A 511 -28.63 -46.92 -0.27
C PHE A 511 -27.70 -45.86 0.32
N LYS A 512 -28.05 -44.60 0.13
CA LYS A 512 -27.38 -43.45 0.75
C LYS A 512 -28.10 -43.06 2.04
N ALA A 513 -27.36 -42.62 3.04
CA ALA A 513 -27.93 -42.16 4.30
C ALA A 513 -28.59 -40.78 4.14
N ILE A 514 -29.67 -40.53 4.87
CA ILE A 514 -30.27 -39.20 5.03
C ILE A 514 -30.39 -38.84 6.52
N ARG A 515 -30.38 -37.55 6.85
CA ARG A 515 -30.32 -37.07 8.23
C ARG A 515 -31.30 -35.93 8.51
N GLY A 516 -31.56 -35.64 9.79
CA GLY A 516 -32.26 -34.43 10.26
C GLY A 516 -33.77 -34.50 10.46
N GLY A 517 -34.42 -35.51 9.91
CA GLY A 517 -35.88 -35.65 9.93
C GLY A 517 -36.57 -34.59 9.07
N ASN A 518 -37.88 -34.77 8.83
CA ASN A 518 -38.66 -33.91 7.95
C ASN A 518 -39.93 -33.37 8.61
N PHE A 519 -40.68 -32.54 7.88
CA PHE A 519 -41.89 -31.88 8.35
C PHE A 519 -43.00 -32.84 8.81
N GLY A 520 -43.00 -34.10 8.39
CA GLY A 520 -43.97 -35.13 8.79
C GLY A 520 -43.46 -36.06 9.90
N ASP A 521 -42.17 -35.96 10.25
CA ASP A 521 -41.52 -36.88 11.17
C ASP A 521 -41.82 -36.54 12.64
N GLU A 522 -41.67 -37.55 13.49
CA GLU A 522 -41.81 -37.42 14.93
C GLU A 522 -40.56 -36.78 15.56
N SER A 523 -40.69 -36.20 16.76
CA SER A 523 -39.59 -35.44 17.37
C SER A 523 -38.29 -36.23 17.55
N GLN A 524 -38.36 -37.54 17.81
CA GLN A 524 -37.16 -38.38 17.94
C GLN A 524 -36.41 -38.61 16.62
N GLU A 525 -37.08 -38.46 15.48
CA GLU A 525 -36.48 -38.62 14.14
C GLU A 525 -35.73 -37.34 13.72
N CYS A 526 -35.99 -36.21 14.39
CA CYS A 526 -35.31 -34.93 14.18
C CYS A 526 -34.05 -34.74 15.04
N ARG A 527 -33.65 -35.75 15.84
CA ARG A 527 -32.45 -35.65 16.70
C ARG A 527 -31.18 -35.62 15.84
N SER A 528 -30.12 -34.99 16.37
CA SER A 528 -28.81 -34.88 15.72
C SER A 528 -28.26 -36.24 15.28
N ALA A 529 -28.41 -37.26 16.13
CA ALA A 529 -27.86 -38.59 15.90
C ALA A 529 -28.74 -39.49 15.01
N HIS A 530 -29.98 -39.12 14.69
CA HIS A 530 -30.92 -40.05 14.07
C HIS A 530 -30.58 -40.42 12.61
N ARG A 531 -30.46 -41.72 12.31
CA ARG A 531 -30.00 -42.24 11.00
C ARG A 531 -31.04 -43.04 10.21
N GLY A 532 -32.28 -43.13 10.70
CA GLY A 532 -33.28 -44.11 10.22
C GLY A 532 -33.76 -43.96 8.77
N GLY A 533 -33.31 -42.94 8.04
CA GLY A 533 -33.68 -42.72 6.65
C GLY A 533 -32.61 -43.20 5.65
N ILE A 534 -33.06 -43.82 4.56
CA ILE A 534 -32.21 -44.24 3.44
C ILE A 534 -32.86 -43.99 2.08
N VAL A 535 -32.05 -43.74 1.05
CA VAL A 535 -32.54 -43.55 -0.33
C VAL A 535 -31.75 -44.38 -1.35
N ALA A 536 -32.43 -44.93 -2.35
CA ALA A 536 -31.77 -45.55 -3.49
C ALA A 536 -31.30 -44.41 -4.43
N PRO A 537 -29.99 -44.30 -4.73
CA PRO A 537 -29.41 -43.06 -5.23
C PRO A 537 -29.95 -42.60 -6.58
N SER A 538 -30.37 -43.54 -7.44
CA SER A 538 -30.82 -43.25 -8.81
C SER A 538 -32.34 -43.26 -9.00
N THR A 539 -33.11 -43.74 -8.02
CA THR A 539 -34.54 -44.04 -8.22
C THR A 539 -35.46 -43.49 -7.15
N THR A 540 -34.98 -43.24 -5.94
CA THR A 540 -35.81 -42.69 -4.87
C THR A 540 -35.97 -41.18 -5.06
N LYS A 541 -37.22 -40.75 -5.27
CA LYS A 541 -37.64 -39.35 -5.16
C LYS A 541 -38.67 -39.25 -4.03
N ASN A 542 -38.46 -38.34 -3.08
CA ASN A 542 -39.32 -38.15 -1.92
C ASN A 542 -39.66 -36.66 -1.75
N GLY A 543 -40.93 -36.34 -1.52
CA GLY A 543 -41.40 -34.99 -1.23
C GLY A 543 -40.92 -34.42 0.12
N ALA A 544 -40.30 -35.27 0.95
CA ALA A 544 -39.82 -34.93 2.28
C ALA A 544 -38.28 -35.02 2.43
N THR A 545 -37.55 -35.15 1.31
CA THR A 545 -36.09 -35.24 1.31
C THR A 545 -35.47 -34.21 0.38
N GLY A 546 -34.59 -33.37 0.91
CA GLY A 546 -33.79 -32.37 0.22
C GLY A 546 -32.30 -32.57 0.48
N PHE A 547 -31.53 -31.49 0.46
CA PHE A 547 -30.09 -31.55 0.77
C PHE A 547 -29.52 -30.17 1.08
N ARG A 548 -28.31 -30.17 1.64
CA ARG A 548 -27.43 -29.00 1.76
C ARG A 548 -26.07 -29.26 1.14
N ILE A 549 -25.31 -28.20 0.89
CA ILE A 549 -24.05 -28.28 0.15
C ILE A 549 -22.88 -28.00 1.07
N VAL A 550 -21.83 -28.80 0.96
CA VAL A 550 -20.51 -28.51 1.49
C VAL A 550 -19.63 -27.93 0.38
N ARG A 551 -18.84 -26.90 0.70
CA ARG A 551 -17.77 -26.37 -0.13
C ARG A 551 -16.44 -26.49 0.61
N ASP A 552 -15.45 -27.12 0.00
CA ASP A 552 -14.11 -27.17 0.57
C ASP A 552 -13.44 -25.77 0.55
N LEU A 553 -12.42 -25.58 1.40
CA LEU A 553 -11.71 -24.31 1.61
C LEU A 553 -10.86 -23.85 0.41
#